data_AF-A0A9D7WCD0-F1
#
_entry.id   AF-A0A9D7WCD0-F1
#
_cell.length_a   1.000
_cell.length_b   1.000
_cell.length_c   1.000
_cell.angle_alpha   90.00
_cell.angle_beta   90.00
_cell.angle_gamma   90.00
#
_symmetry.space_group_name_H-M   'P 1'
#
loop_
_entity.id
_entity.type
_entity.pdbx_description
1 polymer ?
#
loop_
_entity_poly.entity_id
_entity_poly.type
_entity_poly.pdbx_seq_one_letter_code
_entity_poly.pdbx_strand_id
1 'polypeptide(L)'
;MSRHDKADKSGKSSVTDDTNQAASKISGTDLETGFNSEVLSSLQERVSKARKPQAPESETKGRGSAIGMAYRLSMELVVGIVVGGFIGWWLDKWLSTKPIFLLVMLLLGMIAGVLNMLRTARDMRQVLGVDETPVSEVVTNATAETKKENKEYSDGS
;
A
#
# COMPACT_ATOMS: atom_id res chain seq x y z
N MET A 1 68.17 51.18 48.30
CA MET A 1 68.76 52.18 47.39
C MET A 1 68.48 51.70 45.97
N SER A 2 67.83 52.52 45.13
CA SER A 2 67.53 52.29 43.70
C SER A 2 66.57 51.15 43.37
N ARG A 3 65.62 51.26 42.44
CA ARG A 3 65.00 52.31 41.62
C ARG A 3 63.95 51.53 40.78
N HIS A 4 62.88 52.20 40.36
CA HIS A 4 62.25 52.13 39.02
C HIS A 4 62.14 50.75 38.32
N ASP A 5 61.02 50.36 37.71
CA ASP A 5 60.15 51.13 36.84
C ASP A 5 59.01 50.21 36.34
N LYS A 6 57.85 50.80 36.03
CA LYS A 6 56.90 50.42 34.95
C LYS A 6 56.30 49.00 34.94
N ALA A 7 55.12 48.77 34.39
CA ALA A 7 54.16 49.53 33.59
C ALA A 7 52.85 48.71 33.70
N ASP A 8 51.71 49.35 33.96
CA ASP A 8 50.74 49.68 32.90
C ASP A 8 50.41 48.50 31.98
N LYS A 9 49.20 47.95 32.12
CA LYS A 9 48.22 48.06 31.03
C LYS A 9 46.84 47.55 31.43
N SER A 10 45.87 48.44 31.19
CA SER A 10 44.63 48.15 30.47
C SER A 10 43.77 47.04 31.07
N GLY A 11 42.65 47.34 31.73
CA GLY A 11 41.57 48.10 31.12
C GLY A 11 40.57 47.16 30.46
N LYS A 12 39.31 47.27 30.91
CA LYS A 12 38.06 47.06 30.15
C LYS A 12 37.75 45.63 29.70
N SER A 13 36.66 44.99 30.12
CA SER A 13 35.22 45.32 30.11
C SER A 13 34.50 44.24 29.31
N SER A 14 33.19 44.10 29.54
CA SER A 14 32.19 43.23 28.86
C SER A 14 32.39 41.71 29.05
N VAL A 15 31.57 40.93 29.75
CA VAL A 15 30.16 41.06 30.18
C VAL A 15 29.29 41.72 29.12
N THR A 16 29.09 41.02 27.99
CA THR A 16 27.88 41.02 27.13
C THR A 16 28.26 40.54 25.72
N ASP A 17 28.35 39.23 25.48
CA ASP A 17 28.50 38.71 24.10
C ASP A 17 27.58 37.53 23.74
N ASP A 18 26.83 36.94 24.69
CA ASP A 18 26.03 35.75 24.38
C ASP A 18 24.61 36.04 23.86
N THR A 19 24.13 37.29 23.93
CA THR A 19 22.73 37.62 23.59
C THR A 19 22.52 37.98 22.12
N ASN A 20 23.58 38.22 21.35
CA ASN A 20 23.47 38.74 19.98
C ASN A 20 23.55 37.66 18.88
N GLN A 21 23.61 36.38 19.23
CA GLN A 21 23.52 35.26 18.26
C GLN A 21 22.10 34.79 17.98
N ALA A 22 21.10 35.19 18.78
CA ALA A 22 19.72 34.75 18.60
C ALA A 22 18.89 35.66 17.67
N ALA A 23 19.34 36.90 17.41
CA ALA A 23 18.54 37.91 16.71
C ALA A 23 18.90 38.08 15.22
N SER A 24 19.95 37.43 14.71
CA SER A 24 20.35 37.51 13.29
C SER A 24 19.77 36.40 12.41
N LYS A 25 18.99 35.46 12.98
CA LYS A 25 18.45 34.31 12.24
C LYS A 25 17.00 34.47 11.75
N ILE A 26 16.47 35.70 11.83
CA ILE A 26 15.10 36.06 11.47
C ILE A 26 15.11 37.33 10.63
N SER A 27 15.80 37.31 9.48
CA SER A 27 15.47 38.25 8.40
C SER A 27 15.96 37.72 7.05
N GLY A 28 15.00 37.57 6.14
CA GLY A 28 15.25 37.66 4.70
C GLY A 28 15.41 36.34 3.95
N THR A 29 14.35 35.54 3.83
CA THR A 29 14.09 34.67 2.66
C THR A 29 12.60 34.28 2.61
N ASP A 30 11.73 35.27 2.62
CA ASP A 30 10.35 35.07 2.18
C ASP A 30 10.35 35.17 0.65
N LEU A 31 9.92 34.10 -0.02
CA LEU A 31 9.50 34.08 -1.44
C LEU A 31 10.61 34.02 -2.51
N GLU A 32 11.42 32.96 -2.54
CA GLU A 32 11.75 32.33 -3.84
C GLU A 32 12.23 30.89 -3.63
N THR A 33 11.63 29.95 -4.37
CA THR A 33 11.95 28.50 -4.38
C THR A 33 11.71 27.76 -3.04
N GLY A 34 10.50 27.77 -2.48
CA GLY A 34 9.33 27.12 -3.08
C GLY A 34 9.00 25.77 -2.43
N PHE A 35 9.99 25.05 -1.90
CA PHE A 35 9.79 23.96 -0.94
C PHE A 35 11.10 23.79 -0.17
N ASN A 36 11.12 24.15 1.11
CA ASN A 36 12.29 23.99 1.97
C ASN A 36 12.78 22.54 1.88
N SER A 37 14.00 22.34 1.35
CA SER A 37 14.58 21.02 1.16
C SER A 37 14.63 20.26 2.49
N GLU A 38 14.87 20.96 3.59
CA GLU A 38 14.83 20.40 4.95
C GLU A 38 13.43 19.89 5.34
N VAL A 39 12.37 20.64 5.01
CA VAL A 39 10.99 20.22 5.27
C VAL A 39 10.62 19.06 4.35
N LEU A 40 10.96 19.12 3.07
CA LEU A 40 10.75 18.03 2.13
C LEU A 40 11.52 16.78 2.54
N SER A 41 12.76 16.91 3.04
CA SER A 41 13.56 15.80 3.55
C SER A 41 12.94 15.22 4.81
N SER A 42 12.43 16.05 5.72
CA SER A 42 11.76 15.57 6.94
C SER A 42 10.41 14.90 6.63
N LEU A 43 9.68 15.38 5.62
CA LEU A 43 8.45 14.76 5.12
C LEU A 43 8.78 13.49 4.36
N GLN A 44 9.82 13.47 3.53
CA GLN A 44 10.30 12.30 2.82
C GLN A 44 10.82 11.26 3.82
N GLU A 45 11.44 11.66 4.92
CA GLU A 45 11.88 10.79 6.00
C GLU A 45 10.66 10.23 6.76
N ARG A 46 9.68 11.06 7.11
CA ARG A 46 8.43 10.62 7.75
C ARG A 46 7.60 9.72 6.85
N VAL A 47 7.47 10.08 5.58
CA VAL A 47 6.79 9.29 4.55
C VAL A 47 7.58 8.02 4.30
N SER A 48 8.91 8.03 4.17
CA SER A 48 9.72 6.80 4.00
C SER A 48 9.81 5.97 5.28
N LYS A 49 9.60 6.53 6.48
CA LYS A 49 9.49 5.80 7.73
C LYS A 49 8.10 5.15 7.89
N ALA A 50 7.05 5.78 7.35
CA ALA A 50 5.71 5.22 7.25
C ALA A 50 5.49 4.30 6.03
N ARG A 51 6.24 4.53 4.94
CA ARG A 51 6.22 3.86 3.63
C ARG A 51 7.36 2.88 3.45
N LYS A 52 8.32 2.82 4.38
CA LYS A 52 9.11 1.61 4.65
C LYS A 52 8.03 0.54 4.71
N PRO A 53 7.93 -0.36 3.71
CA PRO A 53 6.91 -1.39 3.70
C PRO A 53 7.16 -2.09 5.01
N GLN A 54 6.24 -1.83 5.92
CA GLN A 54 6.38 -2.00 7.34
C GLN A 54 7.20 -3.29 7.52
N ALA A 55 8.48 -3.21 7.90
CA ALA A 55 9.34 -4.40 7.86
C ALA A 55 8.69 -5.45 8.76
N PRO A 56 8.42 -6.68 8.29
CA PRO A 56 7.70 -7.68 9.06
C PRO A 56 8.53 -8.04 10.30
N GLU A 57 8.26 -7.37 11.42
CA GLU A 57 8.57 -7.96 12.72
C GLU A 57 7.68 -9.20 12.83
N SER A 58 8.36 -10.35 12.70
CA SER A 58 7.96 -11.70 13.11
C SER A 58 6.56 -12.13 12.71
N GLU A 59 6.42 -12.93 11.64
CA GLU A 59 5.32 -13.93 11.46
C GLU A 59 3.86 -13.42 11.42
N THR A 60 3.61 -12.16 11.75
CA THR A 60 2.31 -11.54 11.99
C THR A 60 1.91 -10.60 10.87
N LYS A 61 2.88 -10.07 10.11
CA LYS A 61 2.62 -9.12 9.02
C LYS A 61 2.15 -9.77 7.72
N GLY A 62 2.58 -11.00 7.43
CA GLY A 62 1.98 -11.85 6.38
C GLY A 62 0.55 -12.26 6.75
N ARG A 63 0.31 -12.55 8.03
CA ARG A 63 -1.02 -12.88 8.56
C ARG A 63 -1.97 -11.69 8.52
N GLY A 64 -1.53 -10.51 8.93
CA GLY A 64 -2.33 -9.27 8.89
C GLY A 64 -2.66 -8.84 7.46
N SER A 65 -1.71 -8.95 6.52
CA SER A 65 -1.95 -8.66 5.10
C SER A 65 -2.92 -9.66 4.46
N ALA A 66 -2.79 -10.96 4.77
CA ALA A 66 -3.69 -12.00 4.29
C ALA A 66 -5.11 -11.84 4.85
N ILE A 67 -5.24 -11.53 6.15
CA ILE A 67 -6.53 -11.25 6.80
C ILE A 67 -7.17 -9.99 6.21
N GLY A 68 -6.40 -8.92 6.00
CA GLY A 68 -6.90 -7.70 5.38
C GLY A 68 -7.40 -7.91 3.96
N MET A 69 -6.69 -8.73 3.17
CA MET A 69 -7.11 -9.11 1.82
C MET A 69 -8.37 -9.97 1.84
N ALA A 70 -8.43 -11.00 2.70
CA ALA A 70 -9.62 -11.84 2.87
C ALA A 70 -10.85 -11.02 3.31
N TYR A 71 -10.65 -10.04 4.22
CA TYR A 71 -11.71 -9.14 4.65
C TYR A 71 -12.22 -8.26 3.52
N ARG A 72 -11.32 -7.69 2.71
CA ARG A 72 -11.71 -6.89 1.54
C ARG A 72 -12.51 -7.72 0.54
N LEU A 73 -12.06 -8.93 0.24
CA LEU A 73 -12.77 -9.85 -0.65
C LEU A 73 -14.16 -10.18 -0.11
N SER A 74 -14.26 -10.42 1.21
CA SER A 74 -15.53 -10.65 1.90
C SER A 74 -16.45 -9.43 1.79
N MET A 75 -15.92 -8.22 1.97
CA MET A 75 -16.68 -6.98 1.87
C MET A 75 -17.13 -6.67 0.45
N GLU A 76 -16.32 -6.95 -0.58
CA GLU A 76 -16.75 -6.77 -1.98
C GLU A 76 -17.98 -7.62 -2.30
N LEU A 77 -18.05 -8.85 -1.78
CA LEU A 77 -19.23 -9.70 -1.93
C LEU A 77 -20.43 -9.21 -1.10
N VAL A 78 -20.21 -8.90 0.18
CA VAL A 78 -21.27 -8.45 1.10
C VAL A 78 -21.90 -7.15 0.60
N VAL A 79 -21.11 -6.19 0.14
CA VAL A 79 -21.61 -4.92 -0.41
C VAL A 79 -22.49 -5.17 -1.64
N GLY A 80 -22.08 -6.05 -2.57
CA GLY A 80 -22.90 -6.39 -3.73
C GLY A 80 -24.26 -6.99 -3.37
N ILE A 81 -24.28 -7.89 -2.38
CA ILE A 81 -25.51 -8.52 -1.86
C ILE A 81 -26.41 -7.50 -1.15
N VAL A 82 -25.84 -6.67 -0.28
CA VAL A 82 -26.60 -5.68 0.50
C VAL A 82 -27.19 -4.62 -0.42
N VAL A 83 -26.41 -4.10 -1.37
CA VAL A 83 -26.88 -3.10 -2.34
C VAL A 83 -27.94 -3.69 -3.26
N GLY A 84 -27.69 -4.88 -3.82
CA GLY A 84 -28.67 -5.57 -4.68
C GLY A 84 -29.96 -5.91 -3.93
N GLY A 85 -29.86 -6.41 -2.70
CA GLY A 85 -31.02 -6.71 -1.85
C GLY A 85 -31.80 -5.45 -1.45
N PHE A 86 -31.11 -4.35 -1.11
CA PHE A 86 -31.74 -3.08 -0.78
C PHE A 86 -32.51 -2.50 -1.98
N ILE A 87 -31.87 -2.48 -3.16
CA ILE A 87 -32.50 -2.00 -4.40
C ILE A 87 -33.67 -2.91 -4.78
N GLY A 88 -33.48 -4.23 -4.73
CA GLY A 88 -34.52 -5.20 -5.05
C GLY A 88 -35.73 -5.12 -4.11
N TRP A 89 -35.51 -4.95 -2.81
CA TRP A 89 -36.59 -4.72 -1.84
C TRP A 89 -37.32 -3.41 -2.08
N TRP A 90 -36.58 -2.33 -2.39
CA TRP A 90 -37.18 -1.04 -2.72
C TRP A 90 -38.06 -1.14 -3.97
N LEU A 91 -37.57 -1.83 -5.00
CA LEU A 91 -38.30 -2.04 -6.26
C LEU A 91 -39.55 -2.88 -6.05
N ASP A 92 -39.45 -4.00 -5.32
CA ASP A 92 -40.60 -4.86 -5.03
C ASP A 92 -41.69 -4.09 -4.26
N LYS A 93 -41.29 -3.20 -3.34
CA LYS A 93 -42.24 -2.35 -2.60
C LYS A 93 -42.91 -1.30 -3.48
N TRP A 94 -42.17 -0.72 -4.43
CA TRP A 94 -42.71 0.33 -5.30
C TRP A 94 -43.64 -0.25 -6.37
N LEU A 95 -43.33 -1.42 -6.93
CA LEU A 95 -44.14 -2.08 -7.95
C LEU A 95 -45.25 -2.98 -7.35
N SER A 96 -45.32 -3.10 -6.01
CA SER A 96 -46.23 -4.05 -5.32
C SER A 96 -46.12 -5.47 -5.87
N THR A 97 -44.94 -5.82 -6.38
CA THR A 97 -44.67 -7.14 -6.96
C THR A 97 -44.36 -8.15 -5.86
N LYS A 98 -44.62 -9.43 -6.16
CA LYS A 98 -44.06 -10.55 -5.38
C LYS A 98 -42.53 -10.42 -5.32
N PRO A 99 -41.83 -11.04 -4.34
CA PRO A 99 -40.39 -10.86 -4.10
C PRO A 99 -39.50 -11.43 -5.22
N ILE A 100 -39.70 -10.95 -6.43
CA ILE A 100 -39.13 -11.40 -7.69
C ILE A 100 -37.98 -10.48 -8.04
N PHE A 101 -38.15 -9.15 -7.93
CA PHE A 101 -37.04 -8.23 -8.18
C PHE A 101 -35.97 -8.36 -7.11
N LEU A 102 -36.35 -8.62 -5.84
CA LEU A 102 -35.39 -8.95 -4.79
C LEU A 102 -34.58 -10.20 -5.17
N LEU A 103 -35.22 -11.27 -5.65
CA LEU A 103 -34.51 -12.50 -6.02
C LEU A 103 -33.57 -12.29 -7.22
N VAL A 104 -34.04 -11.59 -8.26
CA VAL A 104 -33.23 -11.27 -9.45
C VAL A 104 -32.08 -10.34 -9.10
N MET A 105 -32.32 -9.26 -8.35
CA MET A 105 -31.28 -8.31 -7.93
C MET A 105 -30.30 -8.93 -6.95
N LEU A 106 -30.72 -9.88 -6.12
CA LEU A 106 -29.83 -10.62 -5.23
C LEU A 106 -28.86 -11.50 -6.03
N LEU A 107 -29.37 -12.26 -7.00
CA LEU A 107 -28.54 -13.04 -7.93
C LEU A 107 -27.59 -12.15 -8.71
N LEU A 108 -28.10 -11.04 -9.25
CA LEU A 108 -27.30 -10.08 -10.00
C LEU A 108 -26.23 -9.42 -9.11
N GLY A 109 -26.55 -9.09 -7.86
CA GLY A 109 -25.63 -8.54 -6.87
C GLY A 109 -24.51 -9.52 -6.51
N MET A 110 -24.82 -10.82 -6.38
CA MET A 110 -23.80 -11.85 -6.22
C MET A 110 -22.89 -11.98 -7.44
N ILE A 111 -23.47 -12.04 -8.65
CA ILE A 111 -22.70 -12.10 -9.90
C ILE A 111 -21.79 -10.87 -10.02
N ALA A 112 -22.32 -9.67 -9.77
CA ALA A 112 -21.56 -8.43 -9.80
C ALA A 112 -20.43 -8.42 -8.75
N GLY A 113 -20.68 -8.89 -7.53
CA GLY A 113 -19.66 -9.02 -6.48
C GLY A 113 -18.51 -9.95 -6.88
N VAL A 114 -18.84 -11.13 -7.42
CA VAL A 114 -17.83 -12.08 -7.92
C VAL A 114 -17.05 -11.49 -9.11
N LEU A 115 -17.74 -10.83 -10.06
CA LEU A 115 -17.08 -10.18 -11.20
C LEU A 115 -16.12 -9.07 -10.74
N ASN A 116 -16.50 -8.28 -9.73
CA ASN A 116 -15.64 -7.24 -9.16
C ASN A 116 -14.39 -7.83 -8.49
N MET A 117 -14.55 -8.92 -7.73
CA MET A 117 -13.43 -9.65 -7.15
C MET A 117 -12.47 -10.18 -8.21
N LEU A 118 -13.00 -10.82 -9.26
CA LEU A 118 -12.19 -11.36 -10.36
C LEU A 118 -11.48 -10.25 -11.13
N ARG A 119 -12.10 -9.09 -11.29
CA ARG A 119 -11.46 -7.91 -11.87
C ARG A 119 -10.29 -7.44 -11.01
N THR A 120 -10.49 -7.27 -9.70
CA THR A 120 -9.42 -6.90 -8.76
C THR A 120 -8.26 -7.89 -8.82
N ALA A 121 -8.55 -9.19 -8.89
CA ALA A 121 -7.52 -10.22 -9.01
C ALA A 121 -6.75 -10.16 -10.35
N ARG A 122 -7.44 -9.87 -11.47
CA ARG A 122 -6.82 -9.69 -12.79
C ARG A 122 -5.95 -8.44 -12.85
N ASP A 123 -6.41 -7.33 -12.28
CA ASP A 123 -5.65 -6.07 -12.25
C ASP A 123 -4.33 -6.26 -11.49
N MET A 124 -4.32 -7.07 -10.41
CA MET A 124 -3.09 -7.45 -9.72
C MET A 124 -2.17 -8.34 -10.56
N ARG A 125 -2.72 -9.18 -11.45
CA ARG A 125 -1.95 -10.03 -12.36
C ARG A 125 -1.31 -9.25 -13.51
N GLN A 126 -2.00 -8.24 -14.04
CA GLN A 126 -1.50 -7.40 -15.14
C GLN A 126 -0.37 -6.46 -14.70
N VAL A 127 -0.39 -6.00 -13.45
CA VAL A 127 0.69 -5.18 -12.87
C VAL A 127 1.99 -5.98 -12.71
N LEU A 128 1.92 -7.31 -12.67
CA LEU A 128 3.09 -8.18 -12.47
C LEU A 128 3.68 -8.76 -13.75
N GLY A 129 3.23 -8.36 -14.94
CA GLY A 129 3.83 -8.79 -16.21
C GLY A 129 3.90 -10.31 -16.36
N VAL A 130 2.86 -11.02 -15.90
CA VAL A 130 2.75 -12.46 -16.16
C VAL A 130 2.22 -12.62 -17.57
N ASP A 131 3.14 -12.53 -18.53
CA ASP A 131 2.98 -13.08 -19.86
C ASP A 131 2.47 -14.52 -19.70
N GLU A 132 1.46 -14.84 -20.49
CA GLU A 132 0.67 -16.06 -20.44
C GLU A 132 1.58 -17.29 -20.27
N THR A 133 1.68 -17.90 -19.08
CA THR A 133 2.13 -19.30 -19.02
C THR A 133 1.00 -20.10 -19.67
N PRO A 134 1.18 -20.65 -20.89
CA PRO A 134 0.12 -21.39 -21.54
C PRO A 134 -0.18 -22.59 -20.66
N VAL A 135 -1.38 -22.62 -20.08
CA VAL A 135 -1.92 -23.80 -19.36
C VAL A 135 -1.87 -25.04 -20.27
N SER A 136 -1.71 -24.85 -21.57
CA SER A 136 -1.38 -25.84 -22.58
C SER A 136 -0.11 -26.66 -22.28
N GLU A 137 0.97 -26.07 -21.76
CA GLU A 137 2.28 -26.76 -21.67
C GLU A 137 2.34 -27.78 -20.52
N VAL A 138 1.73 -27.45 -19.37
CA VAL A 138 1.70 -28.38 -18.22
C VAL A 138 0.82 -29.61 -18.52
N VAL A 139 -0.24 -29.44 -19.32
CA VAL A 139 -1.12 -30.54 -19.73
C VAL A 139 -0.53 -31.35 -20.89
N THR A 140 0.18 -30.73 -21.85
CA THR A 140 0.85 -31.47 -22.94
C THR A 140 2.02 -32.31 -22.44
N ASN A 141 2.79 -31.79 -21.48
CA ASN A 141 3.98 -32.49 -20.98
C ASN A 141 3.57 -33.65 -20.08
N ALA A 142 2.51 -33.50 -19.27
CA ALA A 142 1.93 -34.60 -18.50
C ALA A 142 1.38 -35.72 -19.39
N THR A 143 0.81 -35.38 -20.55
CA THR A 143 0.29 -36.38 -21.50
C THR A 143 1.42 -37.10 -22.27
N ALA A 144 2.56 -36.44 -22.48
CA ALA A 144 3.73 -37.02 -23.15
C ALA A 144 4.48 -38.04 -22.27
N GLU A 145 4.61 -37.78 -20.97
CA GLU A 145 5.27 -38.69 -20.02
C GLU A 145 4.45 -39.98 -19.81
N THR A 146 3.12 -39.88 -19.74
CA THR A 146 2.23 -41.04 -19.55
C THR A 146 2.23 -42.00 -20.76
N LYS A 147 2.58 -41.51 -21.96
CA LYS A 147 2.64 -42.34 -23.19
C LYS A 147 3.96 -43.08 -23.36
N LYS A 148 5.02 -42.71 -22.64
CA LYS A 148 6.29 -43.44 -22.66
C LYS A 148 6.30 -44.64 -21.72
N GLU A 149 5.67 -44.54 -20.56
CA GLU A 149 5.62 -45.63 -19.57
C GLU A 149 4.79 -46.83 -20.07
N ASN A 150 3.72 -46.60 -20.83
CA ASN A 150 2.85 -47.68 -21.33
C ASN A 150 3.37 -48.39 -22.60
N LYS A 151 4.56 -48.04 -23.10
CA LYS A 151 5.18 -48.70 -24.27
C LYS A 151 6.27 -49.70 -23.89
N GLU A 152 6.81 -49.62 -22.67
CA GLU A 152 7.83 -50.55 -22.16
C GLU A 152 7.21 -51.88 -21.66
N TYR A 153 5.93 -51.89 -21.25
CA TYR A 153 5.26 -53.09 -20.72
C TYR A 153 4.70 -54.03 -21.80
N SER A 154 4.68 -53.62 -23.07
CA SER A 154 4.05 -54.41 -24.16
C SER A 154 5.05 -55.18 -25.04
N ASP A 155 6.36 -55.09 -24.80
CA ASP A 155 7.41 -55.76 -25.61
C ASP A 155 8.21 -56.80 -24.81
N GLY A 156 7.73 -57.16 -23.61
CA GLY A 156 8.42 -58.05 -22.68
C GLY A 156 7.66 -59.31 -22.29
N SER A 157 6.80 -59.85 -23.17
CA SER A 157 6.12 -61.14 -22.99
C SER A 157 6.44 -62.11 -24.12
#